data_AF-A0A958K5P1-F1
#
_entry.id   AF-A0A958K5P1-F1
#
_cell.length_a   1.000
_cell.length_b   1.000
_cell.length_c   1.000
_cell.angle_alpha   90.00
_cell.angle_beta   90.00
_cell.angle_gamma   90.00
#
_symmetry.space_group_name_H-M   'P 1'
#
loop_
_entity.id
_entity.type
_entity.pdbx_description
1 polymer ?
#
loop_
_entity_poly.entity_id
_entity_poly.type
_entity_poly.pdbx_seq_one_letter_code
_entity_poly.pdbx_strand_id
1 'polypeptide(L)'
;MSVKRQVNNTLNLYVESAREASLGFVRNWTVLVGCVGAYFTFQLMSILVSPLGMVGGFILGAVLLALLSFYYSWVRETVLGRKLSLQSLVDFDSALFFNLMSVAFLLWIFDGLILEPLVMSTQNVGLYRGLQMLIFLAFNPLVETVYQKGLESVEAFRYSLSFTKEHFIEWYLPLLVLVAPIILR
;
A
#
# COMPACT_ATOMS: atom_id res chain seq x y z
N MET A 1 -9.57 14.14 31.88
CA MET A 1 -8.53 14.77 31.03
C MET A 1 -9.21 15.83 30.17
N SER A 2 -8.66 17.05 30.08
CA SER A 2 -9.27 18.12 29.25
C SER A 2 -9.16 17.78 27.76
N VAL A 3 -10.25 17.96 27.00
CA VAL A 3 -10.32 17.74 25.53
C VAL A 3 -9.17 18.46 24.80
N LYS A 4 -8.81 19.68 25.25
CA LYS A 4 -7.69 20.44 24.69
C LYS A 4 -6.34 19.71 24.80
N ARG A 5 -6.14 18.94 25.87
CA ARG A 5 -4.90 18.17 26.08
C ARG A 5 -4.84 16.96 25.14
N GLN A 6 -5.97 16.30 24.87
CA GLN A 6 -6.01 15.20 23.90
C GLN A 6 -5.71 15.69 22.49
N VAL A 7 -6.35 16.78 22.06
CA VAL A 7 -6.10 17.38 20.74
C VAL A 7 -4.62 17.77 20.58
N ASN A 8 -4.03 18.45 21.56
CA ASN A 8 -2.61 18.81 21.49
C ASN A 8 -1.69 17.59 21.44
N ASN A 9 -2.00 16.53 22.19
CA ASN A 9 -1.21 15.30 22.15
C ASN A 9 -1.28 14.63 20.76
N THR A 10 -2.45 14.56 20.15
CA THR A 10 -2.62 13.99 18.80
C THR A 10 -1.90 14.82 17.75
N LEU A 11 -1.96 16.16 17.83
CA LEU A 11 -1.21 17.03 16.91
C LEU A 11 0.30 16.85 17.06
N ASN A 12 0.80 16.74 18.30
CA ASN A 12 2.20 16.49 18.55
C ASN A 12 2.66 15.14 17.96
N LEU A 13 1.83 14.10 18.07
CA LEU A 13 2.09 12.78 17.45
C LEU A 13 2.25 12.90 15.93
N TYR A 14 1.38 13.67 15.26
CA TYR A 14 1.49 13.86 13.80
C TYR A 14 2.74 14.64 13.41
N VAL A 15 3.09 15.69 14.16
CA VAL A 15 4.30 16.47 13.91
C VAL A 15 5.56 15.61 14.11
N GLU A 16 5.59 14.82 15.17
CA GLU A 16 6.69 13.91 15.46
C GLU A 16 6.83 12.84 14.37
N SER A 17 5.73 12.18 14.01
CA SER A 17 5.69 11.20 12.91
C SER A 17 6.16 11.80 11.58
N ALA A 18 5.72 13.02 11.25
CA ALA A 18 6.14 13.70 10.02
C ALA A 18 7.63 14.05 10.03
N ARG A 19 8.16 14.46 11.19
CA ARG A 19 9.59 14.73 11.36
C ARG A 19 10.41 13.45 11.22
N GLU A 20 10.00 12.37 11.88
CA GLU A 20 10.68 11.08 11.79
C GLU A 20 10.64 10.50 10.37
N ALA A 21 9.49 10.57 9.70
CA ALA A 21 9.35 10.17 8.30
C ALA A 21 10.30 10.97 7.39
N SER A 22 10.39 12.29 7.59
CA SER A 22 11.28 13.17 6.81
C SER A 22 12.75 12.85 7.04
N LEU A 23 13.15 12.67 8.31
CA LEU A 23 14.52 12.30 8.66
C LEU A 23 14.88 10.90 8.15
N GLY A 24 13.95 9.95 8.29
CA GLY A 24 14.08 8.60 7.76
C GLY A 24 14.28 8.59 6.25
N PHE A 25 13.49 9.39 5.52
CA PHE A 25 13.63 9.56 4.08
C PHE A 25 14.97 10.16 3.68
N VAL A 26 15.40 11.27 4.31
CA VAL A 26 16.71 11.89 4.02
C VAL A 26 17.86 10.93 4.30
N ARG A 27 17.79 10.18 5.40
CA ARG A 27 18.79 9.17 5.75
C ARG A 27 18.83 8.02 4.74
N ASN A 28 17.68 7.65 4.19
CA ASN A 28 17.49 6.53 3.28
C ASN A 28 17.12 6.99 1.87
N TRP A 29 17.78 8.04 1.36
CA TRP A 29 17.52 8.56 0.02
C TRP A 29 17.71 7.52 -1.10
N THR A 30 18.49 6.45 -0.83
CA THR A 30 18.69 5.31 -1.73
C THR A 30 17.39 4.58 -2.08
N VAL A 31 16.32 4.72 -1.27
CA VAL A 31 14.96 4.27 -1.65
C VAL A 31 14.55 4.85 -3.00
N LEU A 32 14.88 6.12 -3.29
CA LEU A 32 14.55 6.74 -4.57
C LEU A 32 15.23 6.02 -5.74
N VAL A 33 16.50 5.65 -5.57
CA VAL A 33 17.25 4.88 -6.59
C VAL A 33 16.60 3.51 -6.80
N GLY A 34 16.22 2.83 -5.72
CA GLY A 34 15.48 1.58 -5.76
C GLY A 34 14.14 1.72 -6.50
N CYS A 35 13.36 2.77 -6.20
CA CYS A 35 12.08 3.03 -6.86
C CYS A 35 12.23 3.31 -8.36
N VAL A 36 13.24 4.09 -8.75
CA VAL A 36 13.54 4.35 -10.18
C VAL A 36 13.95 3.04 -10.88
N GLY A 37 14.81 2.24 -10.25
CA GLY A 37 15.19 0.92 -10.76
C GLY A 37 13.99 -0.02 -10.91
N ALA A 38 13.11 -0.07 -9.91
CA ALA A 38 11.88 -0.85 -9.94
C ALA A 38 10.94 -0.39 -11.06
N TYR A 39 10.77 0.93 -11.27
CA TYR A 39 9.98 1.47 -12.37
C TYR A 39 10.48 1.01 -13.73
N PHE A 40 11.78 1.16 -14.02
CA PHE A 40 12.34 0.73 -15.30
C PHE A 40 12.30 -0.79 -15.46
N THR A 41 12.49 -1.55 -14.39
CA THR A 41 12.35 -3.01 -14.40
C THR A 41 10.92 -3.41 -14.76
N PHE A 42 9.92 -2.78 -14.15
CA PHE A 42 8.52 -3.04 -14.47
C PHE A 42 8.18 -2.70 -15.92
N GLN A 43 8.65 -1.56 -16.45
CA GLN A 43 8.44 -1.18 -17.84
C GLN A 43 9.11 -2.13 -18.83
N LEU A 44 10.34 -2.59 -18.53
CA LEU A 44 11.00 -3.58 -19.36
C LEU A 44 10.21 -4.90 -19.37
N MET A 45 9.78 -5.36 -18.20
CA MET A 45 9.00 -6.60 -18.10
C MET A 45 7.65 -6.49 -18.79
N SER A 46 6.97 -5.34 -18.72
CA SER A 46 5.68 -5.14 -19.40
C SER A 46 5.80 -5.27 -20.92
N ILE A 47 6.87 -4.71 -21.51
CA ILE A 47 7.16 -4.85 -22.95
C ILE A 47 7.45 -6.31 -23.31
N LEU A 48 8.26 -7.01 -22.51
CA LEU A 48 8.67 -8.37 -22.79
C LEU A 48 7.51 -9.38 -22.70
N VAL A 49 6.60 -9.18 -21.75
CA VAL A 49 5.49 -10.14 -21.50
C VAL A 49 4.19 -9.76 -22.19
N SER A 50 4.06 -8.53 -22.69
CA SER A 50 2.86 -8.05 -23.41
C SER A 50 2.38 -9.00 -24.53
N PRO A 51 3.26 -9.62 -25.36
CA PRO A 51 2.82 -10.54 -26.41
C PRO A 51 2.13 -11.81 -25.89
N LEU A 52 2.26 -12.14 -24.61
CA LEU A 52 1.72 -13.36 -24.00
C LEU A 52 0.24 -13.24 -23.58
N GLY A 53 -0.40 -12.08 -23.80
CA GLY A 53 -1.80 -11.86 -23.46
C GLY A 53 -2.08 -12.07 -21.96
N MET A 54 -3.08 -12.90 -21.63
CA MET A 54 -3.48 -13.17 -20.24
C MET A 54 -2.33 -13.75 -19.39
N VAL A 55 -1.52 -14.65 -19.96
CA VAL A 55 -0.35 -15.21 -19.27
C VAL A 55 0.65 -14.11 -18.93
N GLY A 56 0.84 -13.17 -19.86
CA GLY A 56 1.67 -11.98 -19.64
C GLY A 56 1.15 -11.13 -18.48
N GLY A 57 -0.18 -11.00 -18.35
CA GLY A 57 -0.81 -10.32 -17.21
C GLY A 57 -0.48 -10.95 -15.86
N PHE A 58 -0.54 -12.28 -15.74
CA PHE A 58 -0.16 -12.99 -14.51
C PHE A 58 1.32 -12.82 -14.18
N ILE A 59 2.20 -12.94 -15.18
CA ILE A 59 3.65 -12.72 -15.00
C ILE A 59 3.91 -11.28 -14.54
N LEU A 60 3.29 -10.30 -15.19
CA LEU A 60 3.45 -8.89 -14.85
C LEU A 60 2.92 -8.59 -13.43
N GLY A 61 1.83 -9.21 -13.01
CA GLY A 61 1.32 -9.13 -11.65
C GLY A 61 2.29 -9.69 -10.62
N ALA A 62 2.91 -10.85 -10.89
CA ALA A 62 3.94 -11.43 -10.03
C ALA A 62 5.19 -10.53 -9.95
N VAL A 63 5.62 -9.95 -11.09
CA VAL A 63 6.73 -8.98 -11.12
C VAL A 63 6.38 -7.74 -10.29
N LEU A 64 5.17 -7.19 -10.42
CA LEU A 64 4.72 -6.07 -9.62
C LEU A 64 4.80 -6.38 -8.12
N LEU A 65 4.30 -7.55 -7.70
CA LEU A 65 4.34 -7.98 -6.31
C LEU A 65 5.77 -8.16 -5.79
N ALA A 66 6.68 -8.69 -6.61
CA ALA A 66 8.10 -8.78 -6.26
C ALA A 66 8.75 -7.40 -6.10
N LEU A 67 8.45 -6.45 -6.99
CA LEU A 67 8.95 -5.08 -6.87
C LEU A 67 8.35 -4.35 -5.66
N LEU A 68 7.07 -4.60 -5.36
CA LEU A 68 6.42 -4.09 -4.16
C LEU A 68 7.02 -4.70 -2.89
N SER A 69 7.39 -5.99 -2.88
CA SER A 69 8.03 -6.59 -1.70
C SER A 69 9.39 -5.95 -1.43
N PHE A 70 10.19 -5.63 -2.47
CA PHE A 70 11.39 -4.81 -2.30
C PHE A 70 11.05 -3.45 -1.70
N TYR A 71 10.12 -2.71 -2.30
CA TYR A 71 9.72 -1.38 -1.81
C TYR A 71 9.29 -1.42 -0.33
N TYR A 72 8.39 -2.34 0.04
CA TYR A 72 7.89 -2.45 1.40
C TYR A 72 8.94 -2.93 2.39
N SER A 73 9.90 -3.74 1.97
CA SER A 73 11.06 -4.08 2.81
C SER A 73 11.89 -2.83 3.13
N TRP A 74 12.09 -1.93 2.17
CA TRP A 74 12.84 -0.69 2.37
C TRP A 74 12.10 0.30 3.27
N VAL A 75 10.78 0.40 3.09
CA VAL A 75 9.90 1.20 3.96
C VAL A 75 9.97 0.65 5.38
N ARG A 76 9.87 -0.67 5.58
CA ARG A 76 9.95 -1.32 6.89
C ARG A 76 11.25 -0.97 7.61
N GLU A 77 12.40 -1.12 6.96
CA GLU A 77 13.70 -0.78 7.57
C GLU A 77 13.81 0.72 7.89
N THR A 78 13.24 1.58 7.03
CA THR A 78 13.23 3.03 7.25
C THR A 78 12.40 3.42 8.46
N VAL A 79 11.20 2.84 8.60
CA VAL A 79 10.30 3.03 9.75
C VAL A 79 10.94 2.50 11.04
N LEU A 80 11.69 1.39 10.97
CA LEU A 80 12.42 0.83 12.12
C LEU A 80 13.68 1.63 12.51
N GLY A 81 13.92 2.80 11.91
CA GLY A 81 15.06 3.62 12.28
C GLY A 81 16.39 3.13 11.70
N ARG A 82 16.39 2.16 10.78
CA ARG A 82 17.60 1.58 10.20
C ARG A 82 18.04 2.32 8.93
N LYS A 83 19.33 2.23 8.62
CA LYS A 83 19.93 2.78 7.40
C LYS A 83 19.98 1.68 6.33
N LEU A 84 19.46 1.97 5.14
CA LEU A 84 19.54 1.06 4.01
C LEU A 84 20.96 1.01 3.45
N SER A 85 21.46 -0.21 3.28
CA SER A 85 22.69 -0.47 2.53
C SER A 85 22.37 -0.72 1.05
N LEU A 86 23.38 -0.74 0.18
CA LEU A 86 23.19 -1.16 -1.22
C LEU A 86 22.73 -2.63 -1.30
N GLN A 87 23.19 -3.48 -0.38
CA GLN A 87 22.76 -4.87 -0.30
C GLN A 87 21.25 -4.96 -0.01
N SER A 88 20.75 -4.09 0.87
CA SER A 88 19.32 -4.02 1.19
C SER A 88 18.44 -3.69 -0.02
N LEU A 89 18.99 -3.11 -1.10
CA LEU A 89 18.23 -2.84 -2.34
C LEU A 89 18.03 -4.08 -3.20
N VAL A 90 18.82 -5.13 -3.00
CA VAL A 90 18.75 -6.38 -3.78
C VAL A 90 18.35 -7.59 -2.94
N ASP A 91 18.27 -7.44 -1.62
CA ASP A 91 17.80 -8.47 -0.70
C ASP A 91 16.30 -8.73 -0.88
N PHE A 92 15.95 -9.94 -1.31
CA PHE A 92 14.57 -10.34 -1.55
C PHE A 92 13.96 -10.99 -0.31
N ASP A 93 12.90 -10.36 0.22
CA ASP A 93 12.08 -10.93 1.29
C ASP A 93 10.97 -11.81 0.69
N SER A 94 11.25 -13.11 0.57
CA SER A 94 10.29 -14.07 0.02
C SER A 94 9.03 -14.20 0.87
N ALA A 95 9.14 -14.11 2.20
CA ALA A 95 7.98 -14.20 3.08
C ALA A 95 7.04 -13.02 2.83
N LEU A 96 7.59 -11.80 2.76
CA LEU A 96 6.81 -10.61 2.40
C LEU A 96 6.18 -10.72 1.01
N PHE A 97 6.90 -11.25 0.03
CA PHE A 97 6.35 -11.50 -1.30
C PHE A 97 5.12 -12.42 -1.27
N PHE A 98 5.20 -13.57 -0.58
CA PHE A 98 4.08 -14.50 -0.47
C PHE A 98 2.90 -13.90 0.31
N ASN A 99 3.17 -13.11 1.36
CA ASN A 99 2.12 -12.43 2.10
C ASN A 99 1.40 -11.37 1.25
N LEU A 100 2.14 -10.58 0.45
CA LEU A 100 1.55 -9.62 -0.48
C LEU A 100 0.76 -10.33 -1.57
N MET A 101 1.29 -11.44 -2.09
CA MET A 101 0.61 -12.23 -3.12
C MET A 101 -0.70 -12.82 -2.60
N SER A 102 -0.74 -13.35 -1.38
CA SER A 102 -1.99 -13.93 -0.82
C SER A 102 -3.09 -12.87 -0.71
N VAL A 103 -2.75 -11.67 -0.25
CA VAL A 103 -3.70 -10.56 -0.11
C VAL A 103 -4.12 -9.99 -1.46
N ALA A 104 -3.16 -9.77 -2.38
CA ALA A 104 -3.45 -9.28 -3.73
C ALA A 104 -4.31 -10.27 -4.52
N PHE A 105 -4.08 -11.57 -4.36
CA PHE A 105 -4.88 -12.62 -4.99
C PHE A 105 -6.32 -12.60 -4.49
N LEU A 106 -6.56 -12.39 -3.19
CA LEU A 106 -7.91 -12.24 -2.64
C LEU A 106 -8.61 -10.98 -3.16
N LEU A 107 -7.91 -9.85 -3.25
CA LEU A 107 -8.46 -8.63 -3.86
C LEU A 107 -8.81 -8.85 -5.34
N TRP A 108 -7.94 -9.52 -6.08
CA TRP A 108 -8.16 -9.81 -7.50
C TRP A 108 -9.37 -10.73 -7.72
N ILE A 109 -9.54 -11.78 -6.90
CA ILE A 109 -10.74 -12.63 -6.92
C ILE A 109 -11.99 -11.78 -6.64
N PHE A 110 -11.95 -10.95 -5.60
CA PHE A 110 -13.12 -10.18 -5.20
C PHE A 110 -13.51 -9.15 -6.26
N ASP A 111 -12.55 -8.39 -6.78
CA ASP A 111 -12.81 -7.38 -7.80
C ASP A 111 -13.21 -8.01 -9.15
N GLY A 112 -12.41 -8.93 -9.68
CA GLY A 112 -12.59 -9.47 -11.02
C GLY A 112 -13.67 -10.56 -11.16
N LEU A 113 -13.85 -11.42 -10.14
CA LEU A 113 -14.81 -12.54 -10.24
C LEU A 113 -16.16 -12.25 -9.58
N ILE A 114 -16.22 -11.28 -8.66
CA ILE A 114 -17.45 -10.96 -7.92
C ILE A 114 -17.96 -9.58 -8.32
N LEU A 115 -17.19 -8.52 -8.11
CA LEU A 115 -17.70 -7.16 -8.30
C LEU A 115 -17.90 -6.79 -9.77
N GLU A 116 -16.90 -7.02 -10.61
CA GLU A 116 -16.94 -6.62 -12.02
C GLU A 116 -18.14 -7.25 -12.75
N PRO A 117 -18.39 -8.57 -12.69
CA PRO A 117 -19.54 -9.17 -13.37
C PRO A 117 -20.89 -8.66 -12.85
N LEU A 118 -21.02 -8.50 -11.52
CA LEU A 118 -22.24 -8.00 -10.90
C LEU A 118 -22.58 -6.59 -11.39
N VAL A 119 -21.59 -5.70 -11.47
CA VAL A 119 -21.86 -4.32 -11.85
C VAL A 119 -21.94 -4.13 -13.37
N MET A 120 -21.13 -4.83 -14.17
CA MET A 120 -21.22 -4.77 -15.63
C MET A 120 -22.60 -5.21 -16.14
N SER A 121 -23.25 -6.17 -15.47
CA SER A 121 -24.62 -6.57 -15.79
C SER A 121 -25.66 -5.44 -15.64
N THR A 122 -25.38 -4.45 -14.78
CA THR A 122 -26.27 -3.33 -14.49
C THR A 122 -25.94 -2.05 -15.29
N GLN A 123 -24.83 -2.05 -16.05
CA GLN A 123 -24.23 -0.87 -16.70
C GLN A 123 -24.00 0.34 -15.77
N ASN A 124 -24.02 0.13 -14.45
CA ASN A 124 -23.91 1.21 -13.48
C ASN A 124 -22.44 1.41 -13.07
N VAL A 125 -21.68 2.10 -13.92
CA VAL A 125 -20.27 2.41 -13.67
C VAL A 125 -20.09 3.18 -12.35
N GLY A 126 -21.05 4.03 -11.97
CA GLY A 126 -21.02 4.77 -10.71
C GLY A 126 -21.03 3.85 -9.49
N LEU A 127 -21.84 2.79 -9.52
CA LEU A 127 -21.88 1.78 -8.46
C LEU A 127 -20.54 1.04 -8.35
N TYR A 128 -19.93 0.65 -9.47
CA TYR A 128 -18.63 -0.04 -9.47
C TYR A 128 -17.56 0.83 -8.82
N ARG A 129 -17.45 2.09 -9.26
CA ARG A 129 -16.50 3.06 -8.68
C ARG A 129 -16.77 3.32 -7.20
N GLY A 130 -18.04 3.42 -6.81
CA GLY A 130 -18.43 3.57 -5.40
C GLY A 130 -17.97 2.38 -4.54
N LEU A 131 -18.17 1.14 -5.02
CA LEU A 131 -17.72 -0.06 -4.33
C LEU A 131 -16.19 -0.16 -4.25
N GLN A 132 -15.47 0.16 -5.33
CA GLN A 132 -14.01 0.25 -5.31
C GLN A 132 -13.52 1.28 -4.29
N MET A 133 -14.18 2.43 -4.20
CA MET A 133 -13.87 3.45 -3.19
C MET A 133 -14.14 2.94 -1.76
N LEU A 134 -15.22 2.19 -1.54
CA LEU A 134 -15.49 1.59 -0.23
C LEU A 134 -14.43 0.54 0.15
N ILE A 135 -13.97 -0.26 -0.81
CA ILE A 135 -12.89 -1.24 -0.59
C ILE A 135 -11.59 -0.51 -0.26
N PHE A 136 -11.26 0.53 -1.03
CA PHE A 136 -10.13 1.40 -0.73
C PHE A 136 -10.22 1.98 0.68
N LEU A 137 -11.38 2.53 1.09
CA LEU A 137 -11.58 3.08 2.43
C LEU A 137 -11.58 2.01 3.54
N ALA A 138 -12.03 0.79 3.27
CA ALA A 138 -12.03 -0.27 4.27
C ALA A 138 -10.63 -0.86 4.48
N PHE A 139 -9.89 -1.02 3.38
CA PHE A 139 -8.64 -1.78 3.31
C PHE A 139 -7.43 -0.93 2.93
N ASN A 140 -7.48 0.39 3.10
CA ASN A 140 -6.30 1.24 2.91
C ASN A 140 -5.11 0.79 3.78
N PRO A 141 -5.29 0.46 5.09
CA PRO A 141 -4.18 -0.02 5.92
C PRO A 141 -3.68 -1.42 5.59
N LEU A 142 -4.36 -2.15 4.69
CA LEU A 142 -4.15 -3.58 4.46
C LEU A 142 -2.70 -3.90 4.14
N VAL A 143 -2.06 -3.09 3.30
CA VAL A 143 -0.67 -3.35 2.94
C VAL A 143 0.27 -3.09 4.12
N GLU A 144 0.02 -2.06 4.93
CA GLU A 144 0.72 -1.82 6.19
C GLU A 144 0.59 -2.98 7.17
N THR A 145 -0.59 -3.62 7.24
CA THR A 145 -0.76 -4.84 8.05
C THR A 145 0.15 -5.96 7.56
N VAL A 146 0.34 -6.09 6.25
CA VAL A 146 1.17 -7.13 5.65
C VAL A 146 2.65 -6.86 5.92
N TYR A 147 3.15 -5.69 5.54
CA TYR A 147 4.60 -5.48 5.61
C TYR A 147 5.11 -5.13 7.01
N GLN A 148 4.30 -4.48 7.85
CA GLN A 148 4.73 -4.13 9.21
C GLN A 148 4.45 -5.24 10.22
N LYS A 149 3.33 -5.97 10.09
CA LYS A 149 2.92 -7.00 11.07
C LYS A 149 3.13 -8.41 10.57
N GLY A 150 3.47 -8.62 9.30
CA GLY A 150 3.66 -9.94 8.72
C GLY A 150 2.36 -10.74 8.59
N LEU A 151 1.19 -10.08 8.68
CA LEU A 151 -0.09 -10.74 8.49
C LEU A 151 -0.30 -11.08 7.02
N GLU A 152 -1.07 -12.14 6.77
CA GLU A 152 -1.36 -12.63 5.41
C GLU A 152 -2.84 -13.02 5.27
N SER A 153 -3.26 -13.23 4.01
CA SER A 153 -4.58 -13.79 3.70
C SER A 153 -5.72 -13.08 4.45
N VAL A 154 -6.75 -13.82 4.89
CA VAL A 154 -7.96 -13.31 5.55
C VAL A 154 -7.65 -12.59 6.87
N GLU A 155 -6.59 -12.96 7.58
CA GLU A 155 -6.22 -12.32 8.84
C GLU A 155 -5.83 -10.86 8.63
N ALA A 156 -5.07 -10.57 7.57
CA ALA A 156 -4.71 -9.21 7.17
C ALA A 156 -5.97 -8.35 6.90
N PHE A 157 -6.97 -8.89 6.18
CA PHE A 157 -8.24 -8.19 5.95
C PHE A 157 -9.02 -7.93 7.23
N ARG A 158 -9.11 -8.93 8.12
CA ARG A 158 -9.80 -8.77 9.41
C ARG A 158 -9.15 -7.69 10.25
N TYR A 159 -7.82 -7.73 10.37
CA TYR A 159 -7.07 -6.72 11.11
C TYR A 159 -7.26 -5.33 10.49
N SER A 160 -7.08 -5.21 9.17
CA SER A 160 -7.24 -3.94 8.46
C SER A 160 -8.62 -3.34 8.67
N LEU A 161 -9.68 -4.16 8.62
CA LEU A 161 -11.04 -3.68 8.81
C LEU A 161 -11.30 -3.22 10.26
N SER A 162 -10.82 -3.97 11.25
CA SER A 162 -10.93 -3.58 12.66
C SER A 162 -10.16 -2.29 12.93
N PHE A 163 -8.94 -2.18 12.42
CA PHE A 163 -8.10 -0.99 12.55
C PHE A 163 -8.79 0.24 11.93
N THR A 164 -9.29 0.12 10.69
CA THR A 164 -10.02 1.21 10.03
C THR A 164 -11.25 1.65 10.84
N LYS A 165 -11.98 0.72 11.45
CA LYS A 165 -13.16 1.04 12.28
C LYS A 165 -12.79 1.77 13.57
N GLU A 166 -11.70 1.36 14.20
CA GLU A 166 -11.23 1.93 15.48
C GLU A 166 -10.54 3.28 15.31
N HIS A 167 -9.90 3.51 14.16
CA HIS A 167 -9.03 4.67 13.92
C HIS A 167 -9.37 5.45 12.65
N PHE A 168 -10.64 5.43 12.22
CA PHE A 168 -11.05 6.02 10.95
C PHE A 168 -10.61 7.48 10.80
N ILE A 169 -10.84 8.30 11.83
CA ILE A 169 -10.52 9.72 11.78
C ILE A 169 -9.01 9.91 11.80
N GLU A 170 -8.30 9.22 12.69
CA GLU A 170 -6.86 9.34 12.86
C GLU A 170 -6.09 8.88 11.62
N TRP A 171 -6.60 7.87 10.91
CA TRP A 171 -5.99 7.34 9.70
C TRP A 171 -6.21 8.24 8.48
N TYR A 172 -7.44 8.73 8.28
CA TYR A 172 -7.79 9.47 7.06
C TYR A 172 -7.62 10.99 7.18
N LEU A 173 -7.68 11.57 8.38
CA LEU A 173 -7.54 13.02 8.55
C LEU A 173 -6.19 13.55 8.04
N PRO A 174 -5.03 12.93 8.33
CA PRO A 174 -3.75 13.38 7.78
C PRO A 174 -3.71 13.31 6.25
N LEU A 175 -4.27 12.24 5.67
CA LEU A 175 -4.36 12.07 4.21
C LEU A 175 -5.23 13.17 3.58
N LEU A 176 -6.39 13.46 4.16
CA LEU A 176 -7.28 14.52 3.69
C LEU A 176 -6.61 15.90 3.76
N VAL A 177 -5.91 16.21 4.86
CA VAL A 177 -5.18 17.49 5.01
C VAL A 177 -4.08 17.62 3.95
N LEU A 178 -3.36 16.52 3.66
CA LEU A 178 -2.27 16.51 2.67
C LEU A 178 -2.79 16.65 1.23
N VAL A 179 -3.92 16.01 0.90
CA VAL A 179 -4.45 15.96 -0.47
C VAL A 179 -5.43 17.11 -0.77
N ALA A 180 -6.08 17.71 0.25
CA ALA A 180 -7.05 18.79 0.07
C ALA A 180 -6.55 19.96 -0.80
N PRO A 181 -5.30 20.46 -0.68
CA PRO A 181 -4.79 21.52 -1.54
C PRO A 181 -4.68 21.15 -3.01
N ILE A 182 -4.68 19.86 -3.36
CA ILE A 182 -4.65 19.38 -4.75
C ILE A 182 -6.07 19.29 -5.31
N ILE A 183 -7.04 18.89 -4.49
CA ILE A 183 -8.45 18.71 -4.88
C ILE A 183 -9.20 20.05 -4.96
N LEU A 184 -8.89 20.99 -4.07
CA LEU A 184 -9.60 22.28 -3.94
C LEU A 184 -9.04 23.39 -4.84
N ARG A 185 -8.09 23.05 -5.72
CA ARG A 185 -7.57 23.94 -6.78
C ARG A 185 -8.38 23.78 -8.05
#